data_AF-K2AXL9-F1
#
_entry.id   AF-K2AXL9-F1
#
_cell.length_a   1.000
_cell.length_b   1.000
_cell.length_c   1.000
_cell.angle_alpha   90.00
_cell.angle_beta   90.00
_cell.angle_gamma   90.00
#
_symmetry.space_group_name_H-M   'P 1'
#
loop_
_entity.id
_entity.type
_entity.pdbx_description
1 polymer ?
#
loop_
_entity_poly.entity_id
_entity_poly.type
_entity_poly.pdbx_seq_one_letter_code
_entity_poly.pdbx_strand_id
1 'polypeptide(L)'
;EGMAAATDGRSAVLADILRRGGEISAIEVSQAAQVGDAASISILATSGHLIGQVVATLANALNPDLIVLSGSIVQTNDILLAAVREAVYGASHPLVTRDLRIIRSQMGSSAGLVGAARVASEALFAPAFLKEWVMQGSPLGHPAFSDYIGRLADIPKAAPAAPPPPSRQGKEPLA
;
A
#
# COMPACT_ATOMS: atom_id res chain seq x y z
N GLU A 1 -12.81 -12.28 7.84
CA GLU A 1 -13.72 -12.75 6.78
C GLU A 1 -13.11 -13.80 5.84
N GLY A 2 -11.91 -13.60 5.28
CA GLY A 2 -11.30 -14.57 4.36
C GLY A 2 -11.09 -15.98 4.94
N MET A 3 -10.59 -16.07 6.17
CA MET A 3 -10.44 -17.36 6.86
C MET A 3 -11.79 -18.06 7.07
N ALA A 4 -12.83 -17.32 7.48
CA ALA A 4 -14.18 -17.86 7.59
C ALA A 4 -14.72 -18.33 6.23
N ALA A 5 -14.48 -17.58 5.15
CA ALA A 5 -14.90 -18.00 3.82
C ALA A 5 -14.21 -19.30 3.35
N ALA A 6 -12.97 -19.54 3.80
CA ALA A 6 -12.26 -20.79 3.56
C ALA A 6 -12.83 -21.95 4.39
N THR A 7 -13.09 -21.76 5.69
CA THR A 7 -13.59 -22.82 6.58
C THR A 7 -15.05 -23.18 6.33
N ASP A 8 -15.88 -22.19 6.00
CA ASP A 8 -17.31 -22.38 5.74
C ASP A 8 -17.59 -22.92 4.33
N GLY A 9 -16.54 -23.10 3.50
CA GLY A 9 -16.65 -23.60 2.12
C GLY A 9 -17.23 -22.58 1.13
N ARG A 10 -17.41 -21.32 1.50
CA ARG A 10 -17.93 -20.25 0.62
C ARG A 10 -16.93 -19.86 -0.47
N SER A 11 -15.63 -20.06 -0.23
CA SER A 11 -14.58 -19.91 -1.23
C SER A 11 -13.85 -21.24 -1.44
N ALA A 12 -14.03 -21.83 -2.62
CA ALA A 12 -13.31 -23.06 -2.99
C ALA A 12 -11.81 -22.79 -3.14
N VAL A 13 -11.44 -21.60 -3.62
CA VAL A 13 -10.03 -21.21 -3.83
C VAL A 13 -9.31 -21.03 -2.51
N LEU A 14 -9.88 -20.28 -1.56
CA LEU A 14 -9.27 -20.07 -0.24
C LEU A 14 -9.26 -21.36 0.58
N ALA A 15 -10.31 -22.19 0.49
CA ALA A 15 -10.32 -23.50 1.13
C ALA A 15 -9.19 -24.39 0.60
N ASP A 16 -8.91 -24.36 -0.71
CA ASP A 16 -7.82 -25.11 -1.29
C ASP A 16 -6.44 -24.62 -0.83
N ILE A 17 -6.24 -23.29 -0.74
CA ILE A 17 -5.02 -22.70 -0.19
C ILE A 17 -4.79 -23.17 1.25
N LEU A 18 -5.83 -23.14 2.08
CA LEU A 18 -5.75 -23.57 3.48
C LEU A 18 -5.45 -25.08 3.60
N ARG A 19 -6.07 -25.93 2.77
CA ARG A 19 -5.78 -27.39 2.74
C ARG A 19 -4.34 -27.71 2.38
N ARG A 20 -3.72 -26.89 1.53
CA ARG A 20 -2.29 -27.02 1.15
C ARG A 20 -1.33 -26.48 2.20
N GLY A 21 -1.82 -26.06 3.36
CA GLY A 21 -1.03 -25.46 4.43
C GLY A 21 -0.64 -24.00 4.17
N GLY A 22 -1.32 -23.32 3.25
CA GLY A 22 -1.13 -21.89 3.01
C GLY A 22 -1.81 -21.03 4.06
N GLU A 23 -1.29 -19.81 4.25
CA GLU A 23 -1.91 -18.79 5.09
C GLU A 23 -2.98 -18.02 4.30
N ILE A 24 -4.05 -17.59 4.96
CA ILE A 24 -5.08 -16.74 4.36
C ILE A 24 -4.87 -15.31 4.84
N SER A 25 -4.17 -14.52 4.04
CA SER A 25 -4.05 -13.08 4.24
C SER A 25 -4.92 -12.30 3.25
N ALA A 26 -4.89 -10.98 3.32
CA ALA A 26 -5.54 -10.12 2.34
C ALA A 26 -4.97 -10.30 0.92
N ILE A 27 -3.73 -10.79 0.77
CA ILE A 27 -3.12 -11.10 -0.52
C ILE A 27 -3.82 -12.29 -1.17
N GLU A 28 -4.02 -13.38 -0.43
CA GLU A 28 -4.70 -14.58 -0.95
C GLU A 28 -6.16 -14.29 -1.28
N VAL A 29 -6.85 -13.49 -0.47
CA VAL A 29 -8.20 -13.00 -0.80
C VAL A 29 -8.18 -12.17 -2.09
N SER A 30 -7.19 -11.30 -2.25
CA SER A 30 -7.05 -10.49 -3.48
C SER A 30 -6.80 -11.35 -4.72
N GLN A 31 -5.96 -12.38 -4.60
CA GLN A 31 -5.66 -13.32 -5.67
C GLN A 31 -6.86 -14.21 -6.00
N ALA A 32 -7.57 -14.71 -5.00
CA ALA A 32 -8.79 -15.51 -5.19
C ALA A 32 -9.87 -14.69 -5.90
N ALA A 33 -10.05 -13.41 -5.54
CA ALA A 33 -10.97 -12.52 -6.23
C ALA A 33 -10.54 -12.27 -7.69
N GLN A 34 -9.24 -12.19 -7.98
CA GLN A 34 -8.71 -11.99 -9.34
C GLN A 34 -9.01 -13.18 -10.26
N VAL A 35 -9.10 -14.40 -9.72
CA VAL A 35 -9.49 -15.61 -10.47
C VAL A 35 -11.01 -15.87 -10.45
N GLY A 36 -11.82 -14.93 -9.97
CA GLY A 36 -13.28 -15.00 -10.06
C GLY A 36 -13.99 -15.62 -8.84
N ASP A 37 -13.31 -15.81 -7.71
CA ASP A 37 -13.94 -16.33 -6.50
C ASP A 37 -14.95 -15.33 -5.91
N ALA A 38 -16.24 -15.67 -5.98
CA ALA A 38 -17.34 -14.76 -5.62
C ALA A 38 -17.29 -14.30 -4.15
N ALA A 39 -16.92 -15.18 -3.22
CA ALA A 39 -16.80 -14.82 -1.81
C ALA A 39 -15.68 -13.80 -1.60
N SER A 40 -14.53 -14.00 -2.24
CA SER A 40 -13.39 -13.09 -2.17
C SER A 40 -13.69 -11.74 -2.83
N ILE A 41 -14.39 -11.74 -3.98
CA ILE A 41 -14.90 -10.52 -4.63
C ILE A 41 -15.78 -9.74 -3.66
N SER A 42 -16.73 -10.41 -3.00
CA SER A 42 -17.63 -9.77 -2.03
C SER A 42 -16.87 -9.20 -0.84
N ILE A 43 -15.88 -9.92 -0.30
CA ILE A 43 -15.06 -9.43 0.82
C ILE A 43 -14.32 -8.15 0.42
N LEU A 44 -13.71 -8.12 -0.77
CA LEU A 44 -13.02 -6.92 -1.27
C LEU A 44 -13.98 -5.75 -1.52
N ALA A 45 -15.15 -6.01 -2.09
CA ALA A 45 -16.16 -4.99 -2.34
C ALA A 45 -16.65 -4.36 -1.03
N THR A 46 -17.02 -5.19 -0.04
CA THR A 46 -17.42 -4.72 1.30
C THR A 46 -16.30 -3.92 1.97
N SER A 47 -15.07 -4.44 1.92
CA SER A 47 -13.90 -3.75 2.49
C SER A 47 -13.67 -2.39 1.83
N GLY A 48 -13.77 -2.32 0.50
CA GLY A 48 -13.64 -1.08 -0.26
C GLY A 48 -14.73 -0.08 0.04
N HIS A 49 -15.97 -0.54 0.23
CA HIS A 49 -17.08 0.33 0.60
C HIS A 49 -16.87 0.95 2.01
N LEU A 50 -16.44 0.14 2.98
CA LEU A 50 -16.12 0.63 4.35
C LEU A 50 -14.98 1.65 4.33
N ILE A 51 -13.90 1.37 3.60
CA ILE A 51 -12.80 2.32 3.42
C ILE A 51 -13.32 3.60 2.76
N GLY A 52 -14.12 3.46 1.70
CA GLY A 52 -14.66 4.57 0.95
C GLY A 52 -15.58 5.48 1.77
N GLN A 53 -16.34 4.96 2.74
CA GLN A 53 -17.15 5.78 3.66
C GLN A 53 -16.27 6.69 4.54
N VAL A 54 -15.17 6.17 5.06
CA VAL A 54 -14.21 6.96 5.84
C VAL A 54 -13.54 8.00 4.94
N VAL A 55 -13.12 7.59 3.74
CA VAL A 55 -12.50 8.47 2.75
C VAL A 55 -13.46 9.57 2.31
N ALA A 56 -14.75 9.30 2.15
CA ALA A 56 -15.77 10.29 1.79
C ALA A 56 -15.89 11.38 2.87
N THR A 57 -15.85 10.98 4.14
CA THR A 57 -15.87 11.91 5.28
C THR A 57 -14.66 12.84 5.24
N LEU A 58 -13.47 12.29 4.98
CA LEU A 58 -12.24 13.08 4.84
C LEU A 58 -12.26 13.97 3.59
N ALA A 59 -12.78 13.47 2.47
CA ALA A 59 -12.89 14.22 1.23
C ALA A 59 -13.82 15.42 1.39
N ASN A 60 -14.97 15.23 2.06
CA ASN A 60 -15.90 16.32 2.35
C ASN A 60 -15.30 17.37 3.30
N ALA A 61 -14.45 16.96 4.25
CA ALA A 61 -13.82 17.87 5.20
C ALA A 61 -12.63 18.63 4.62
N LEU A 62 -11.82 17.97 3.78
CA LEU A 62 -10.55 18.51 3.28
C LEU A 62 -10.66 19.08 1.85
N ASN A 63 -11.71 18.73 1.11
CA ASN A 63 -11.93 19.08 -0.30
C ASN A 63 -10.66 18.92 -1.17
N PRO A 64 -10.05 17.71 -1.22
CA PRO A 64 -8.82 17.50 -1.99
C PRO A 64 -9.09 17.35 -3.49
N ASP A 65 -8.14 17.77 -4.31
CA ASP A 65 -8.19 17.53 -5.77
C ASP A 65 -7.81 16.07 -6.13
N LEU A 66 -7.06 15.39 -5.27
CA LEU A 66 -6.51 14.06 -5.56
C LEU A 66 -6.46 13.17 -4.31
N ILE A 67 -6.99 11.96 -4.44
CA ILE A 67 -6.85 10.87 -3.49
C ILE A 67 -6.06 9.75 -4.16
N VAL A 68 -4.97 9.32 -3.52
CA VAL A 68 -4.09 8.27 -4.03
C VAL A 68 -4.19 7.05 -3.12
N LEU A 69 -4.70 5.95 -3.65
CA LEU A 69 -4.74 4.66 -2.96
C LEU A 69 -3.47 3.87 -3.25
N SER A 70 -2.78 3.44 -2.19
CA SER A 70 -1.54 2.67 -2.25
C SER A 70 -1.70 1.32 -1.54
N GLY A 71 -0.81 0.39 -1.84
CA GLY A 71 -0.79 -0.96 -1.26
C GLY A 71 -0.92 -2.06 -2.31
N SER A 72 -0.43 -3.26 -1.96
CA SER A 72 -0.36 -4.42 -2.86
C SER A 72 -1.75 -4.89 -3.34
N ILE A 73 -2.76 -4.78 -2.48
CA ILE A 73 -4.14 -5.21 -2.79
C ILE A 73 -4.75 -4.32 -3.88
N VAL A 74 -4.62 -2.99 -3.74
CA VAL A 74 -5.09 -2.01 -4.73
C VAL A 74 -4.36 -2.15 -6.07
N GLN A 75 -3.09 -2.59 -6.04
CA GLN A 75 -2.30 -2.81 -7.27
C GLN A 75 -2.70 -4.09 -8.00
N THR A 76 -3.18 -5.10 -7.28
CA THR A 76 -3.48 -6.42 -7.85
C THR A 76 -4.92 -6.51 -8.33
N ASN A 77 -5.84 -5.74 -7.73
CA ASN A 77 -7.27 -5.89 -8.00
C ASN A 77 -8.02 -4.55 -8.04
N ASP A 78 -8.70 -4.28 -9.17
CA ASP A 78 -9.49 -3.06 -9.38
C ASP A 78 -10.80 -3.04 -8.57
N ILE A 79 -11.28 -4.18 -8.04
CA ILE A 79 -12.52 -4.27 -7.25
C ILE A 79 -12.47 -3.33 -6.04
N LEU A 80 -11.34 -3.31 -5.33
CA LEU A 80 -11.18 -2.47 -4.15
C LEU A 80 -11.22 -0.98 -4.52
N LEU A 81 -10.54 -0.59 -5.59
CA LEU A 81 -10.53 0.78 -6.09
C LEU A 81 -11.93 1.21 -6.58
N ALA A 82 -12.64 0.33 -7.27
CA ALA A 82 -14.00 0.57 -7.73
C ALA A 82 -14.96 0.77 -6.56
N ALA A 83 -14.94 -0.12 -5.56
CA ALA A 83 -15.79 -0.02 -4.38
C ALA A 83 -15.51 1.24 -3.54
N VAL A 84 -14.25 1.65 -3.43
CA VAL A 84 -13.91 2.94 -2.77
C VAL A 84 -14.47 4.11 -3.56
N ARG A 85 -14.32 4.13 -4.89
CA ARG A 85 -14.86 5.21 -5.75
C ARG A 85 -16.38 5.29 -5.63
N GLU A 86 -17.06 4.15 -5.67
CA GLU A 86 -18.51 4.09 -5.53
C GLU A 86 -18.97 4.72 -4.20
N ALA A 87 -18.37 4.31 -3.08
CA ALA A 87 -18.70 4.86 -1.77
C ALA A 87 -18.40 6.36 -1.66
N VAL A 88 -17.25 6.81 -2.16
CA VAL A 88 -16.87 8.24 -2.12
C VAL A 88 -17.81 9.09 -2.97
N TYR A 89 -18.08 8.68 -4.21
CA TYR A 89 -18.96 9.45 -5.09
C TYR A 89 -20.43 9.39 -4.66
N GLY A 90 -20.86 8.31 -4.01
CA GLY A 90 -22.22 8.20 -3.48
C GLY A 90 -22.47 9.01 -2.20
N ALA A 91 -21.44 9.23 -1.38
CA ALA A 91 -21.55 9.92 -0.09
C ALA A 91 -21.11 11.39 -0.11
N SER A 92 -20.50 11.86 -1.20
CA SER A 92 -20.00 13.24 -1.32
C SER A 92 -20.94 14.13 -2.13
N HIS A 93 -21.05 15.40 -1.73
CA HIS A 93 -21.89 16.39 -2.40
C HIS A 93 -21.40 16.60 -3.85
N PRO A 94 -22.28 16.74 -4.87
CA PRO A 94 -21.87 16.85 -6.29
C PRO A 94 -20.90 18.00 -6.61
N LEU A 95 -20.78 19.00 -5.73
CA LEU A 95 -19.87 20.12 -5.85
C LEU A 95 -18.43 19.80 -5.38
N VAL A 96 -18.25 18.83 -4.48
CA VAL A 96 -16.94 18.41 -3.92
C VAL A 96 -16.26 17.39 -4.84
N THR A 97 -17.03 16.58 -5.56
CA THR A 97 -16.50 15.49 -6.39
C THR A 97 -16.21 15.89 -7.84
N ARG A 98 -16.53 17.12 -8.26
CA ARG A 98 -16.41 17.53 -9.67
C ARG A 98 -14.98 17.44 -10.18
N ASP A 99 -14.02 17.83 -9.35
CA ASP A 99 -12.60 17.86 -9.69
C ASP A 99 -11.78 16.81 -8.91
N LEU A 100 -12.43 16.06 -8.00
CA LEU A 100 -11.80 15.01 -7.20
C LEU A 100 -11.40 13.82 -8.08
N ARG A 101 -10.11 13.50 -8.09
CA ARG A 101 -9.57 12.31 -8.75
C ARG A 101 -9.19 11.26 -7.72
N ILE A 102 -9.68 10.03 -7.87
CA ILE A 102 -9.23 8.89 -7.07
C ILE A 102 -8.40 7.97 -7.95
N ILE A 103 -7.10 7.86 -7.68
CA ILE A 103 -6.16 7.08 -8.49
C ILE A 103 -5.45 6.00 -7.66
N ARG A 104 -4.97 4.96 -8.34
CA ARG A 104 -3.99 4.04 -7.77
C ARG A 104 -2.59 4.62 -7.85
N SER A 105 -1.79 4.42 -6.81
CA SER A 105 -0.38 4.77 -6.83
C SER A 105 0.38 3.94 -7.86
N GLN A 106 1.24 4.60 -8.64
CA GLN A 106 2.16 3.95 -9.59
C GLN A 106 3.54 3.68 -8.98
N MET A 107 3.78 4.11 -7.73
CA MET A 107 5.12 4.07 -7.12
C MET A 107 5.46 2.72 -6.48
N GLY A 108 4.53 1.76 -6.45
CA GLY A 108 4.83 0.41 -5.99
C GLY A 108 5.40 0.36 -4.57
N SER A 109 6.35 -0.55 -4.37
CA SER A 109 7.17 -0.66 -3.15
C SER A 109 8.18 0.48 -2.98
N SER A 110 8.46 1.26 -4.03
CA SER A 110 9.43 2.35 -4.01
C SER A 110 8.90 3.63 -3.38
N ALA A 111 7.59 3.77 -3.18
CA ALA A 111 6.95 4.97 -2.65
C ALA A 111 7.59 5.45 -1.34
N GLY A 112 7.84 4.53 -0.40
CA GLY A 112 8.46 4.85 0.89
C GLY A 112 9.90 5.34 0.75
N LEU A 113 10.70 4.68 -0.10
CA LEU A 113 12.08 5.07 -0.33
C LEU A 113 12.18 6.45 -1.01
N VAL A 114 11.33 6.71 -1.99
CA VAL A 114 11.27 8.01 -2.67
C VAL A 114 10.87 9.12 -1.70
N GLY A 115 9.86 8.88 -0.86
CA GLY A 115 9.46 9.82 0.20
C GLY A 115 10.61 10.12 1.17
N ALA A 116 11.31 9.08 1.63
CA ALA A 116 12.47 9.22 2.51
C ALA A 116 13.60 10.04 1.85
N ALA A 117 13.92 9.75 0.59
CA ALA A 117 14.91 10.51 -0.17
C ALA A 117 14.51 11.98 -0.35
N ARG A 118 13.22 12.26 -0.56
CA ARG A 118 12.69 13.62 -0.67
C ARG A 118 12.85 14.37 0.64
N VAL A 119 12.44 13.78 1.76
CA VAL A 119 12.58 14.36 3.11
C VAL A 119 14.04 14.63 3.44
N ALA A 120 14.92 13.66 3.17
CA ALA A 120 16.37 13.82 3.36
C ALA A 120 16.92 14.98 2.50
N SER A 121 16.48 15.09 1.25
CA SER A 121 16.86 16.20 0.37
C SER A 121 16.35 17.54 0.87
N GLU A 122 15.10 17.64 1.35
CA GLU A 122 14.58 18.88 1.93
C GLU A 122 15.37 19.33 3.15
N ALA A 123 15.69 18.40 4.05
CA ALA A 123 16.53 18.68 5.21
C ALA A 123 17.93 19.15 4.79
N LEU A 124 18.50 18.51 3.76
CA LEU A 124 19.83 18.84 3.25
C LEU A 124 19.92 20.27 2.68
N PHE A 125 18.87 20.70 1.99
CA PHE A 125 18.78 22.01 1.35
C PHE A 125 18.06 23.06 2.22
N ALA A 126 17.71 22.74 3.46
CA ALA A 126 17.17 23.72 4.39
C ALA A 126 18.19 24.85 4.61
N PRO A 127 17.78 26.14 4.60
CA PRO A 127 18.73 27.27 4.59
C PRO A 127 19.77 27.24 5.72
N ALA A 128 19.38 26.79 6.92
CA ALA A 128 20.27 26.66 8.05
C ALA A 128 21.37 25.63 7.79
N PHE A 129 21.00 24.43 7.34
CA PHE A 129 21.93 23.34 7.10
C PHE A 129 22.79 23.59 5.86
N LEU A 130 22.19 24.08 4.77
CA LEU A 130 22.88 24.40 3.52
C LEU A 130 24.05 25.37 3.74
N LYS A 131 23.85 26.43 4.51
CA LYS A 131 24.89 27.43 4.80
C LYS A 131 26.12 26.81 5.49
N GLU A 132 25.91 25.78 6.30
CA GLU A 132 26.96 25.14 7.09
C GLU A 132 27.84 24.22 6.23
N TRP A 133 27.23 23.44 5.33
CA TRP A 133 27.99 22.47 4.51
C TRP A 133 28.39 22.98 3.12
N VAL A 134 27.72 23.99 2.55
CA VAL A 134 27.99 24.44 1.17
C VAL A 134 29.44 24.90 0.98
N MET A 135 30.01 25.56 1.98
CA MET A 135 31.42 25.99 1.96
C MET A 135 32.41 24.82 2.10
N GLN A 136 31.96 23.70 2.68
CA GLN A 136 32.74 22.47 2.86
C GLN A 136 32.68 21.57 1.62
N GLY A 137 31.81 21.87 0.66
CA GLY A 137 31.67 21.15 -0.62
C GLY A 137 30.96 19.79 -0.52
N SER A 138 30.65 19.30 0.68
CA SER A 138 29.90 18.06 0.87
C SER A 138 29.12 18.07 2.19
N PRO A 139 27.83 17.68 2.17
CA PRO A 139 27.04 17.55 3.39
C PRO A 139 27.46 16.39 4.29
N LEU A 140 28.17 15.40 3.73
CA LEU A 140 28.66 14.25 4.49
C LEU A 140 29.82 14.63 5.44
N GLY A 141 30.49 15.76 5.17
CA GLY A 141 31.53 16.30 6.03
C GLY A 141 31.00 17.09 7.24
N HIS A 142 29.69 17.31 7.32
CA HIS A 142 29.09 18.12 8.36
C HIS A 142 29.11 17.39 9.73
N PRO A 143 29.48 18.04 10.84
CA PRO A 143 29.58 17.40 12.16
C PRO A 143 28.28 16.70 12.59
N ALA A 144 27.13 17.34 12.35
CA ALA A 144 25.83 16.75 12.69
C ALA A 144 25.53 15.46 11.90
N PHE A 145 26.09 15.31 10.69
CA PHE A 145 25.93 14.10 9.88
C PHE A 145 26.80 12.96 10.45
N SER A 146 28.04 13.26 10.84
CA SER A 146 28.93 12.30 11.51
C SER A 146 28.33 11.79 12.82
N ASP A 147 27.78 12.69 13.64
CA ASP A 147 27.10 12.34 14.89
C ASP A 147 25.88 11.44 14.65
N TYR A 148 25.11 11.73 13.59
CA TYR A 148 23.96 10.93 13.20
C TYR A 148 24.35 9.53 12.73
N ILE A 149 25.39 9.39 11.90
CA ILE A 149 25.92 8.09 11.47
C ILE A 149 26.42 7.27 12.66
N GLY A 150 27.07 7.92 13.63
CA GLY A 150 27.46 7.28 14.89
C GLY A 150 26.27 6.68 15.63
N ARG A 151 25.17 7.43 15.77
CA ARG A 151 23.94 6.93 16.41
C ARG A 151 23.26 5.82 15.63
N LEU A 152 23.32 5.84 14.29
CA LEU A 152 22.75 4.79 13.45
C LEU A 152 23.46 3.44 13.64
N ALA A 153 24.76 3.46 13.94
CA ALA A 153 25.53 2.23 14.20
C ALA A 153 25.01 1.49 15.46
N ASP A 154 24.42 2.22 16.41
CA ASP A 154 23.86 1.69 17.65
C ASP A 154 22.40 1.20 17.49
N ILE A 155 21.75 1.48 16.36
CA ILE A 155 20.38 1.01 16.11
C ILE A 155 20.42 -0.49 15.77
N PRO A 156 19.66 -1.34 16.49
CA PRO A 156 19.55 -2.75 16.16
C PRO A 156 19.14 -2.93 14.71
N LYS A 157 19.94 -3.65 13.94
CA LYS A 157 19.64 -3.93 12.54
C LYS A 157 18.30 -4.66 12.48
N ALA A 158 17.34 -4.08 11.76
CA ALA A 158 16.03 -4.70 11.59
C ALA A 158 16.21 -6.14 11.08
N ALA A 159 15.46 -7.09 11.64
CA ALA A 159 15.45 -8.46 11.15
C ALA A 159 15.22 -8.44 9.63
N PRO A 160 15.98 -9.22 8.84
CA PRO A 160 15.78 -9.26 7.40
C PRO A 160 14.32 -9.56 7.12
N ALA A 161 13.70 -8.78 6.22
CA ALA A 161 12.35 -9.05 5.75
C ALA A 161 12.29 -10.52 5.32
N ALA A 162 11.26 -11.24 5.79
CA ALA A 162 11.08 -12.64 5.46
C ALA A 162 11.24 -12.83 3.93
N PRO A 163 11.99 -13.86 3.48
CA PRO A 163 12.20 -14.07 2.07
C PRO A 163 10.82 -14.13 1.37
N PRO A 164 10.66 -13.48 0.21
CA PRO A 164 9.40 -13.53 -0.52
C PRO A 164 9.04 -15.01 -0.74
N PRO A 165 7.77 -15.41 -0.56
CA PRO A 165 7.36 -16.79 -0.78
C PRO A 165 7.79 -17.21 -2.20
N PRO A 166 8.29 -18.45 -2.38
CA PRO A 166 8.81 -18.89 -3.65
C PRO A 166 7.75 -18.68 -4.75
N SER A 167 8.15 -18.01 -5.82
CA SER A 167 7.33 -17.89 -7.03
C SER A 167 6.94 -19.29 -7.50
N ARG A 168 5.67 -19.67 -7.32
CA ARG A 168 5.12 -20.93 -7.83
C ARG A 168 5.15 -20.88 -9.36
N GLN A 169 6.25 -21.32 -9.96
CA GLN A 169 6.29 -21.65 -11.39
C GLN A 169 5.23 -22.72 -11.62
N GLY A 170 4.31 -22.44 -12.55
CA GLY A 170 3.24 -23.34 -12.94
C GLY A 170 3.83 -24.69 -13.34
N LYS A 171 3.42 -25.75 -12.63
CA LYS A 171 3.49 -27.09 -13.20
C LYS A 171 2.32 -27.19 -14.17
N GLU A 172 2.59 -26.93 -15.45
CA GLU A 172 1.74 -27.43 -16.53
C GLU A 172 1.74 -28.97 -16.45
N PRO A 173 0.57 -29.64 -16.48
CA PRO A 173 0.54 -31.06 -16.70
C PRO A 173 0.85 -31.32 -18.18
N LEU A 174 2.06 -31.83 -18.46
CA LEU A 174 2.33 -32.44 -19.76
C LEU A 174 1.49 -33.73 -19.87
N ALA A 175 0.84 -33.86 -21.04
CA ALA A 175 0.00 -34.97 -21.45
C ALA A 175 0.66 -36.36 -21.37
#